data_AF-A0A1D6MXD4-F1
#
_entry.id   AF-A0A1D6MXD4-F1
#
_cell.length_a   1.000
_cell.length_b   1.000
_cell.length_c   1.000
_cell.angle_alpha   90.00
_cell.angle_beta   90.00
_cell.angle_gamma   90.00
#
_symmetry.space_group_name_H-M   'P 1'
#
loop_
_entity.id
_entity.type
_entity.pdbx_description
1 polymer ?
#
loop_
_entity_poly.entity_id
_entity_poly.type
_entity_poly.pdbx_seq_one_letter_code
_entity_poly.pdbx_strand_id
1 'polypeptide(L)'
;MAESYDNLNNSVKVALVGKYTNLTDSYLSVVKALLHASVACSLKPSIQWIAASDLEDATAISAPDAHAEAWETLKGSSCILIPGGFGDRGISGMILAAKYARENRVPYLGICLGMQISVIEISRHVLGLEDADSEEFNKDTPNHVVMYMPEVSKTHMGNTMRLGCRRTFFSKPDCLTSKLYGSPPHVDERHRHRYEVCHQSLFLNVLLVIIFYVHCNHMLGTDYLFLLPIYYRSIPLLFPCLKVLVFILLVVTKVETGWRLWSYKIIPSM
;
A
#
# COMPACT_ATOMS: atom_id res chain seq x y z
N MET A 1 6.04 7.86 -25.10
CA MET A 1 5.11 7.55 -23.99
C MET A 1 3.67 7.40 -24.50
N ALA A 2 3.15 8.35 -25.31
CA ALA A 2 1.82 8.22 -25.92
C ALA A 2 1.71 7.02 -26.89
N GLU A 3 2.55 6.96 -27.92
CA GLU A 3 2.55 5.83 -28.88
C GLU A 3 2.81 4.47 -28.21
N SER A 4 3.65 4.45 -27.18
CA SER A 4 3.94 3.25 -26.41
C SER A 4 2.76 2.79 -25.54
N TYR A 5 1.80 3.65 -25.20
CA TYR A 5 0.59 3.27 -24.45
C TYR A 5 -0.46 2.64 -25.36
N ASP A 6 -0.63 3.21 -26.56
CA ASP A 6 -1.64 2.73 -27.52
C ASP A 6 -1.31 1.32 -28.06
N ASN A 7 -0.03 0.94 -28.04
CA ASN A 7 0.46 -0.37 -28.49
C ASN A 7 0.57 -1.43 -27.37
N LEU A 8 0.04 -1.17 -26.16
CA LEU A 8 0.11 -2.13 -25.05
C LEU A 8 -0.98 -3.20 -25.14
N ASN A 9 -0.55 -4.45 -25.30
CA ASN A 9 -1.47 -5.60 -25.42
C ASN A 9 -1.69 -6.33 -24.08
N ASN A 10 -0.72 -6.27 -23.17
CA ASN A 10 -0.82 -6.94 -21.87
C ASN A 10 -1.45 -6.00 -20.84
N SER A 11 -2.39 -6.51 -20.04
CA SER A 11 -3.03 -5.74 -18.96
C SER A 11 -2.73 -6.34 -17.59
N VAL A 12 -2.78 -5.50 -16.56
CA VAL A 12 -2.69 -5.91 -15.16
C VAL A 12 -3.96 -5.49 -14.42
N LYS A 13 -4.62 -6.44 -13.75
CA LYS A 13 -5.81 -6.17 -12.96
C LYS A 13 -5.41 -5.72 -11.56
N VAL A 14 -5.79 -4.51 -11.18
CA VAL A 14 -5.51 -3.92 -9.87
C VAL A 14 -6.82 -3.67 -9.14
N ALA A 15 -7.06 -4.38 -8.04
CA ALA A 15 -8.18 -4.11 -7.16
C ALA A 15 -7.89 -2.86 -6.33
N LEU A 16 -8.65 -1.79 -6.54
CA LEU A 16 -8.63 -0.60 -5.72
C LEU A 16 -9.81 -0.64 -4.76
N VAL A 17 -9.52 -0.99 -3.51
CA VAL A 17 -10.53 -1.13 -2.45
C VAL A 17 -10.63 0.18 -1.69
N GLY A 18 -11.73 0.91 -1.86
CA GLY A 18 -11.88 2.28 -1.38
C GLY A 18 -13.28 2.60 -0.87
N LYS A 19 -13.44 3.80 -0.30
CA LYS A 19 -14.74 4.29 0.20
C LYS A 19 -15.54 5.03 -0.87
N TYR A 20 -14.86 5.57 -1.89
CA TYR A 20 -15.42 6.48 -2.88
C TYR A 20 -15.28 5.91 -4.29
N THR A 21 -15.74 4.69 -4.54
CA THR A 21 -15.65 4.04 -5.85
C THR A 21 -16.45 4.76 -6.94
N ASN A 22 -17.54 5.42 -6.55
CA ASN A 22 -18.39 6.18 -7.48
C ASN A 22 -17.80 7.55 -7.87
N LEU A 23 -16.76 8.02 -7.17
CA LEU A 23 -16.10 9.30 -7.41
C LEU A 23 -14.64 9.05 -7.79
N THR A 24 -14.41 8.79 -9.08
CA THR A 24 -13.07 8.52 -9.64
C THR A 24 -12.06 9.63 -9.33
N ASP A 25 -12.53 10.88 -9.20
CA ASP A 25 -11.71 12.05 -8.91
C ASP A 25 -11.04 11.97 -7.53
N SER A 26 -11.65 11.27 -6.58
CA SER A 26 -11.12 11.08 -5.21
C SER A 26 -9.77 10.36 -5.21
N TYR A 27 -9.49 9.58 -6.26
CA TYR A 27 -8.30 8.75 -6.38
C TYR A 27 -7.49 9.08 -7.64
N LEU A 28 -7.70 10.25 -8.26
CA LEU A 28 -7.08 10.62 -9.53
C LEU A 28 -5.54 10.54 -9.48
N SER A 29 -4.92 11.03 -8.39
CA SER A 29 -3.46 10.96 -8.21
C SER A 29 -2.94 9.52 -8.19
N VAL A 30 -3.67 8.62 -7.52
CA VAL A 30 -3.35 7.19 -7.43
C VAL A 30 -3.50 6.51 -8.79
N VAL A 31 -4.58 6.80 -9.50
CA VAL A 31 -4.84 6.27 -10.87
C VAL A 31 -3.74 6.73 -11.84
N LYS A 32 -3.33 8.00 -11.79
CA LYS A 32 -2.25 8.51 -12.66
C LYS A 32 -0.90 7.92 -12.31
N ALA A 33 -0.61 7.69 -11.03
CA ALA A 33 0.60 7.01 -10.61
C ALA A 33 0.64 5.54 -11.10
N LEU A 34 -0.48 4.82 -10.97
CA LEU A 34 -0.67 3.49 -11.53
C LEU A 34 -0.44 3.45 -13.04
N LEU A 35 -0.94 4.45 -13.75
CA LEU A 35 -0.76 4.56 -15.20
C LEU A 35 0.70 4.71 -15.59
N HIS A 36 1.41 5.67 -14.99
CA HIS A 36 2.84 5.88 -15.27
C HIS A 36 3.65 4.62 -14.94
N ALA A 37 3.30 3.95 -13.85
CA ALA A 37 3.93 2.71 -13.42
C ALA A 37 3.74 1.56 -14.41
N SER A 38 2.50 1.39 -14.86
CA SER A 38 2.14 0.33 -15.80
C SER A 38 2.78 0.56 -17.15
N VAL A 39 2.80 1.81 -17.64
CA VAL A 39 3.48 2.18 -18.89
C VAL A 39 4.98 1.88 -18.83
N ALA A 40 5.65 2.18 -17.71
CA ALA A 40 7.07 1.84 -17.52
C ALA A 40 7.32 0.32 -17.53
N CYS A 41 6.29 -0.49 -17.28
CA CYS A 41 6.34 -1.95 -17.30
C CYS A 41 5.79 -2.56 -18.61
N SER A 42 5.45 -1.73 -19.59
CA SER A 42 4.76 -2.16 -20.81
C SER A 42 3.46 -2.92 -20.53
N LEU A 43 2.69 -2.46 -19.54
CA LEU A 43 1.38 -2.98 -19.16
C LEU A 43 0.31 -1.89 -19.22
N LYS A 44 -0.91 -2.29 -19.53
CA LYS A 44 -2.11 -1.46 -19.40
C LYS A 44 -2.75 -1.69 -18.03
N PRO A 45 -2.94 -0.65 -17.19
CA PRO A 45 -3.63 -0.82 -15.92
C PRO A 45 -5.12 -1.06 -16.16
N SER A 46 -5.68 -2.11 -15.56
CA SER A 46 -7.11 -2.36 -15.48
C SER A 46 -7.53 -2.22 -14.02
N ILE A 47 -8.05 -1.05 -13.66
CA ILE A 47 -8.44 -0.75 -12.28
C ILE A 47 -9.83 -1.30 -12.04
N GLN A 48 -9.93 -2.21 -11.08
CA GLN A 48 -11.17 -2.79 -10.60
C GLN A 48 -11.56 -2.05 -9.32
N TRP A 49 -12.67 -1.31 -9.38
CA TRP A 49 -13.15 -0.51 -8.26
C TRP A 49 -14.00 -1.38 -7.35
N ILE A 50 -13.61 -1.48 -6.08
CA ILE A 50 -14.33 -2.28 -5.09
C ILE A 50 -14.68 -1.38 -3.91
N ALA A 51 -15.98 -1.24 -3.63
CA ALA A 51 -16.40 -0.49 -2.45
C ALA A 51 -16.08 -1.34 -1.23
N ALA A 52 -15.35 -0.76 -0.27
CA ALA A 52 -14.91 -1.52 0.89
C ALA A 52 -16.10 -2.06 1.71
N SER A 53 -17.23 -1.34 1.74
CA SER A 53 -18.48 -1.79 2.37
C SER A 53 -19.01 -3.09 1.77
N ASP A 54 -18.80 -3.32 0.48
CA ASP A 54 -19.38 -4.47 -0.21
C ASP A 54 -18.66 -5.76 0.18
N LEU A 55 -17.44 -5.67 0.68
CA LEU A 55 -16.67 -6.80 1.20
C LEU A 55 -17.08 -7.22 2.63
N GLU A 56 -17.90 -6.42 3.33
CA GLU A 56 -18.28 -6.67 4.72
C GLU A 56 -19.35 -7.78 4.85
N ASP A 57 -19.30 -8.52 5.96
CA ASP A 57 -20.26 -9.59 6.26
C ASP A 57 -21.71 -9.07 6.37
N ALA A 58 -21.90 -7.83 6.81
CA ALA A 58 -23.21 -7.18 6.84
C ALA A 58 -23.82 -7.03 5.43
N THR A 59 -22.97 -6.81 4.41
CA THR A 59 -23.40 -6.72 3.01
C THR A 59 -23.71 -8.11 2.44
N ALA A 60 -23.05 -9.17 2.91
CA ALA A 60 -23.41 -10.53 2.56
C ALA A 60 -24.87 -10.87 2.90
N ILE A 61 -25.42 -10.25 3.95
CA ILE A 61 -26.82 -10.41 4.38
C ILE A 61 -27.75 -9.44 3.65
N SER A 62 -27.37 -8.17 3.54
CA SER A 62 -28.27 -7.12 3.01
C SER A 62 -28.29 -7.04 1.48
N ALA A 63 -27.17 -7.32 0.82
CA ALA A 63 -27.02 -7.29 -0.64
C ALA A 63 -26.04 -8.39 -1.12
N PRO A 64 -26.46 -9.67 -1.09
CA PRO A 64 -25.59 -10.81 -1.38
C PRO A 64 -24.96 -10.77 -2.77
N ASP A 65 -25.67 -10.26 -3.78
CA ASP A 65 -25.15 -10.16 -5.15
C ASP A 65 -23.97 -9.18 -5.24
N ALA A 66 -24.10 -8.00 -4.62
CA ALA A 66 -23.04 -7.00 -4.58
C ALA A 66 -21.82 -7.51 -3.80
N HIS A 67 -22.05 -8.23 -2.70
CA HIS A 67 -20.99 -8.86 -1.93
C HIS A 67 -20.23 -9.92 -2.74
N ALA A 68 -20.96 -10.79 -3.44
CA ALA A 68 -20.37 -11.83 -4.28
C ALA A 68 -19.54 -11.22 -5.42
N GLU A 69 -20.08 -10.21 -6.12
CA GLU A 69 -19.36 -9.51 -7.20
C GLU A 69 -18.07 -8.84 -6.70
N ALA A 70 -18.13 -8.17 -5.54
CA ALA A 70 -16.97 -7.52 -4.94
C ALA A 70 -15.85 -8.54 -4.61
N TRP A 71 -16.21 -9.68 -4.02
CA TRP A 71 -15.26 -10.74 -3.71
C TRP A 71 -14.69 -11.44 -4.95
N GLU A 72 -15.51 -11.71 -5.96
CA GLU A 72 -15.03 -12.28 -7.22
C GLU A 72 -14.05 -11.33 -7.92
N THR A 73 -14.36 -10.04 -7.91
CA THR A 73 -13.48 -8.99 -8.47
C THR A 73 -12.16 -8.89 -7.71
N LEU A 74 -12.20 -8.96 -6.37
CA LEU A 74 -11.01 -8.97 -5.52
C LEU A 74 -10.13 -10.20 -5.81
N LYS A 75 -10.73 -11.39 -5.85
CA LYS A 75 -10.02 -12.65 -6.09
C LYS A 75 -9.44 -12.76 -7.50
N GLY A 76 -10.13 -12.18 -8.48
CA GLY A 76 -9.69 -12.13 -9.88
C GLY A 76 -8.60 -11.08 -10.17
N SER A 77 -8.21 -10.27 -9.18
CA SER A 77 -7.22 -9.20 -9.34
C SER A 77 -5.79 -9.68 -9.07
N SER A 78 -4.83 -9.13 -9.80
CA SER A 78 -3.41 -9.49 -9.69
C SER A 78 -2.71 -8.82 -8.52
N CYS A 79 -3.27 -7.71 -8.02
CA CYS A 79 -2.85 -7.06 -6.80
C CYS A 79 -3.96 -6.24 -6.17
N ILE A 80 -3.76 -5.91 -4.89
CA ILE A 80 -4.70 -5.15 -4.07
C ILE A 80 -4.04 -3.83 -3.63
N LEU A 81 -4.77 -2.74 -3.81
CA LEU A 81 -4.36 -1.40 -3.44
C LEU A 81 -5.43 -0.79 -2.52
N ILE A 82 -5.03 -0.42 -1.31
CA ILE A 82 -5.88 0.31 -0.38
C ILE A 82 -5.34 1.74 -0.25
N PRO A 83 -6.04 2.74 -0.81
CA PRO A 83 -5.61 4.14 -0.76
C PRO A 83 -5.86 4.75 0.62
N GLY A 84 -5.48 6.03 0.75
CA GLY A 84 -5.84 6.82 1.92
C GLY A 84 -7.36 7.00 2.06
N GLY A 85 -7.81 7.23 3.29
CA GLY A 85 -9.20 7.51 3.63
C GLY A 85 -9.29 8.12 5.03
N PHE A 86 -10.51 8.41 5.46
CA PHE A 86 -10.80 8.93 6.80
C PHE A 86 -12.10 8.33 7.34
N GLY A 87 -12.21 8.23 8.66
CA GLY A 87 -13.39 7.71 9.35
C GLY A 87 -13.50 6.18 9.34
N ASP A 88 -14.59 5.66 9.89
CA ASP A 88 -14.85 4.26 10.24
C ASP A 88 -15.48 3.41 9.11
N ARG A 89 -16.19 4.04 8.17
CA ARG A 89 -16.90 3.32 7.10
C ARG A 89 -15.96 2.48 6.23
N GLY A 90 -16.29 1.21 5.98
CA GLY A 90 -15.52 0.35 5.08
C GLY A 90 -14.23 -0.21 5.69
N ILE A 91 -13.93 0.08 6.97
CA ILE A 91 -12.66 -0.34 7.60
C ILE A 91 -12.61 -1.86 7.75
N SER A 92 -13.70 -2.49 8.19
CA SER A 92 -13.81 -3.96 8.28
C SER A 92 -13.59 -4.64 6.93
N GLY A 93 -14.20 -4.13 5.85
CA GLY A 93 -13.99 -4.66 4.50
C GLY A 93 -12.56 -4.48 3.99
N MET A 94 -11.90 -3.35 4.31
CA MET A 94 -10.48 -3.15 4.01
C MET A 94 -9.58 -4.13 4.77
N ILE A 95 -9.90 -4.43 6.04
CA ILE A 95 -9.19 -5.45 6.84
C ILE A 95 -9.36 -6.84 6.20
N LEU A 96 -10.57 -7.19 5.77
CA LEU A 96 -10.84 -8.46 5.06
C LEU A 96 -10.05 -8.56 3.74
N ALA A 97 -9.97 -7.47 2.97
CA ALA A 97 -9.14 -7.42 1.76
C ALA A 97 -7.64 -7.59 2.06
N ALA A 98 -7.13 -6.95 3.12
CA ALA A 98 -5.75 -7.09 3.56
C ALA A 98 -5.45 -8.53 4.02
N LYS A 99 -6.38 -9.14 4.77
CA LYS A 99 -6.29 -10.53 5.21
C LYS A 99 -6.23 -11.48 4.02
N TYR A 100 -7.14 -11.32 3.07
CA TYR A 100 -7.15 -12.09 1.84
C TYR A 100 -5.80 -11.97 1.10
N ALA A 101 -5.26 -10.76 1.00
CA ALA A 101 -3.98 -10.53 0.36
C ALA A 101 -2.83 -11.29 1.04
N ARG A 102 -2.78 -11.25 2.38
CA ARG A 102 -1.77 -11.96 3.18
C ARG A 102 -1.90 -13.48 3.03
N GLU A 103 -3.09 -14.02 3.21
CA GLU A 103 -3.34 -15.47 3.21
C GLU A 103 -3.13 -16.10 1.83
N ASN A 104 -3.46 -15.37 0.77
CA ASN A 104 -3.35 -15.84 -0.62
C ASN A 104 -2.10 -15.33 -1.33
N ARG A 105 -1.19 -14.66 -0.62
CA ARG A 105 0.08 -14.11 -1.14
C ARG A 105 -0.13 -13.19 -2.36
N VAL A 106 -1.22 -12.43 -2.35
CA VAL A 106 -1.50 -11.43 -3.39
C VAL A 106 -0.72 -10.14 -3.04
N PRO A 107 0.01 -9.54 -4.00
CA PRO A 107 0.71 -8.29 -3.76
C PRO A 107 -0.23 -7.19 -3.24
N TYR A 108 0.15 -6.57 -2.13
CA TYR A 108 -0.63 -5.54 -1.45
C TYR A 108 0.16 -4.23 -1.34
N LEU A 109 -0.49 -3.10 -1.62
CA LEU A 109 0.03 -1.77 -1.31
C LEU A 109 -1.02 -0.97 -0.52
N GLY A 110 -0.64 -0.59 0.70
CA GLY A 110 -1.42 0.29 1.55
C GLY A 110 -0.83 1.70 1.53
N ILE A 111 -1.64 2.70 1.19
CA ILE A 111 -1.25 4.11 1.21
C ILE A 111 -1.92 4.77 2.40
N CYS A 112 -1.13 5.34 3.32
CA CYS A 112 -1.63 6.05 4.50
C CYS A 112 -2.57 5.17 5.34
N LEU A 113 -3.90 5.34 5.20
CA LEU A 113 -4.88 4.47 5.86
C LEU A 113 -4.65 2.99 5.54
N GLY A 114 -4.34 2.64 4.29
CA GLY A 114 -4.05 1.24 3.94
C GLY A 114 -2.89 0.64 4.75
N MET A 115 -1.88 1.44 5.11
CA MET A 115 -0.82 0.98 6.01
C MET A 115 -1.36 0.72 7.43
N GLN A 116 -2.25 1.57 7.95
CA GLN A 116 -2.87 1.33 9.26
C GLN A 116 -3.71 0.05 9.25
N ILE A 117 -4.47 -0.17 8.18
CA ILE A 117 -5.28 -1.39 7.99
C ILE A 117 -4.41 -2.65 8.04
N SER A 118 -3.24 -2.66 7.39
CA SER A 118 -2.38 -3.84 7.42
C SER A 118 -1.81 -4.11 8.80
N VAL A 119 -1.51 -3.06 9.60
CA VAL A 119 -1.09 -3.24 11.00
C VAL A 119 -2.22 -3.84 11.84
N ILE A 120 -3.44 -3.33 11.69
CA ILE A 120 -4.61 -3.84 12.40
C ILE A 120 -4.87 -5.30 12.03
N GLU A 121 -4.84 -5.63 10.73
CA GLU A 121 -5.05 -7.00 10.25
C GLU A 121 -4.06 -7.99 10.85
N ILE A 122 -2.76 -7.67 10.79
CA ILE A 122 -1.69 -8.52 11.33
C ILE A 122 -1.84 -8.66 12.85
N SER A 123 -2.15 -7.58 13.54
CA SER A 123 -2.31 -7.59 15.01
C SER A 123 -3.45 -8.52 15.43
N ARG A 124 -4.59 -8.45 14.73
CA ARG A 124 -5.75 -9.32 14.99
C ARG A 124 -5.48 -10.78 14.65
N HIS A 125 -4.98 -11.05 13.45
CA HIS A 125 -5.00 -12.40 12.88
C HIS A 125 -3.69 -13.17 13.06
N VAL A 126 -2.56 -12.49 13.20
CA VAL A 126 -1.24 -13.12 13.34
C VAL A 126 -0.75 -13.08 14.78
N LEU A 127 -0.98 -11.96 15.48
CA LEU A 127 -0.55 -11.80 16.88
C LEU A 127 -1.62 -12.20 17.90
N GLY A 128 -2.85 -12.47 17.45
CA GLY A 128 -3.97 -12.87 18.31
C GLY A 128 -4.55 -11.74 19.17
N LEU A 129 -4.26 -10.48 18.83
CA LEU A 129 -4.84 -9.32 19.50
C LEU A 129 -6.18 -8.98 18.82
N GLU A 130 -7.22 -9.77 19.07
CA GLU A 130 -8.52 -9.66 18.38
C GLU A 130 -9.14 -8.26 18.48
N ASP A 131 -8.97 -7.59 19.62
CA ASP A 131 -9.48 -6.24 19.86
C ASP A 131 -8.58 -5.12 19.30
N ALA A 132 -7.43 -5.44 18.69
CA ALA A 132 -6.49 -4.43 18.22
C ALA A 132 -7.15 -3.47 17.21
N ASP A 133 -7.11 -2.17 17.46
CA ASP A 133 -7.71 -1.18 16.56
C ASP A 133 -6.94 0.15 16.56
N SER A 134 -7.35 1.04 15.67
CA SER A 134 -6.96 2.44 15.67
C SER A 134 -7.82 3.24 16.63
N GLU A 135 -7.21 4.15 17.37
CA GLU A 135 -7.89 5.20 18.13
C GLU A 135 -8.80 6.09 17.24
N GLU A 136 -8.57 6.12 15.92
CA GLU A 136 -9.46 6.79 14.97
C GLU A 136 -10.84 6.12 14.90
N PHE A 137 -10.90 4.78 14.94
CA PHE A 137 -12.12 3.99 14.70
C PHE A 137 -12.76 3.51 16.00
N ASN A 138 -11.94 3.08 16.95
CA ASN A 138 -12.38 2.61 18.25
C ASN A 138 -11.50 3.22 19.35
N LYS A 139 -12.04 4.19 20.08
CA LYS A 139 -11.32 4.86 21.19
C LYS A 139 -11.31 4.04 22.48
N ASP A 140 -12.20 3.06 22.59
CA ASP A 140 -12.38 2.29 23.81
C ASP A 140 -11.65 0.94 23.76
N THR A 141 -10.95 0.62 22.66
CA THR A 141 -10.16 -0.63 22.59
C THR A 141 -9.02 -0.61 23.60
N PRO A 142 -8.81 -1.70 24.37
CA PRO A 142 -7.63 -1.82 25.23
C PRO A 142 -6.31 -1.91 24.43
N ASN A 143 -6.37 -2.29 23.16
CA ASN A 143 -5.21 -2.58 22.32
C ASN A 143 -5.09 -1.57 21.16
N HIS A 144 -4.70 -0.34 21.45
CA HIS A 144 -4.44 0.66 20.40
C HIS A 144 -3.16 0.35 19.64
N VAL A 145 -3.28 -0.15 18.41
CA VAL A 145 -2.12 -0.40 17.52
C VAL A 145 -1.80 0.82 16.65
N VAL A 146 -2.78 1.70 16.47
CA VAL A 146 -2.62 3.00 15.82
C VAL A 146 -3.21 4.05 16.73
N MET A 147 -2.45 5.10 17.03
CA MET A 147 -2.77 6.08 18.05
C MET A 147 -2.55 7.51 17.54
N TYR A 148 -3.29 8.44 18.13
CA TYR A 148 -3.19 9.85 17.79
C TYR A 148 -1.89 10.42 18.37
N MET A 149 -0.95 10.76 17.49
CA MET A 149 0.35 11.31 17.89
C MET A 149 0.65 12.57 17.06
N PRO A 150 0.15 13.74 17.49
CA PRO A 150 0.35 14.99 16.77
C PRO A 150 1.81 15.45 16.89
N GLU A 151 2.31 16.13 15.87
CA GLU A 151 3.60 16.80 15.98
C GLU A 151 3.43 18.07 16.80
N VAL A 152 4.30 18.24 17.81
CA VAL A 152 4.36 19.46 18.61
C VAL A 152 5.19 20.49 17.84
N SER A 153 4.55 21.55 17.39
CA SER A 153 5.23 22.67 16.75
C SER A 153 5.55 23.75 17.79
N LYS A 154 6.79 24.26 17.78
CA LYS A 154 7.17 25.41 18.62
C LYS A 154 6.55 26.73 18.14
N THR A 155 6.10 26.77 16.88
CA THR A 155 5.59 28.00 16.23
C THR A 155 4.07 28.00 16.08
N HIS A 156 3.43 26.84 16.07
CA HIS A 156 1.98 26.71 15.92
C HIS A 156 1.43 26.05 17.18
N MET A 157 0.65 26.80 17.96
CA MET A 157 -0.03 26.24 19.13
C MET A 157 -1.19 25.33 18.69
N GLY A 158 -1.30 24.15 19.29
CA GLY A 158 -2.34 23.16 19.02
C GLY A 158 -1.81 21.83 18.47
N ASN A 159 -2.69 20.84 18.37
CA ASN A 159 -2.34 19.51 17.85
C ASN A 159 -2.21 19.56 16.33
N THR A 160 -0.99 19.80 15.84
CA THR A 160 -0.75 19.90 14.40
C THR A 160 -0.64 18.52 13.74
N MET A 161 -1.25 18.39 12.55
CA MET A 161 -1.15 17.21 11.71
C MET A 161 0.28 17.09 11.16
N ARG A 162 0.79 15.86 10.99
CA ARG A 162 2.02 15.62 10.22
C ARG A 162 1.75 15.96 8.76
N LEU A 163 2.26 17.12 8.35
CA LEU A 163 2.02 17.71 7.04
C LEU A 163 3.34 18.14 6.38
N GLY A 164 3.40 17.97 5.06
CA GLY A 164 4.50 18.48 4.23
C GLY A 164 5.61 17.47 4.00
N CYS A 165 6.72 17.95 3.43
CA CYS A 165 7.89 17.13 3.15
C CYS A 165 8.62 16.77 4.43
N ARG A 166 8.86 15.48 4.66
CA ARG A 166 9.57 14.95 5.83
C ARG A 166 10.60 13.93 5.38
N ARG A 167 11.75 13.98 6.04
CA ARG A 167 12.82 13.03 5.85
C ARG A 167 12.52 11.73 6.58
N THR A 168 12.57 10.63 5.86
CA THR A 168 12.41 9.28 6.39
C THR A 168 13.69 8.50 6.14
N PHE A 169 14.29 8.01 7.22
CA PHE A 169 15.50 7.20 7.16
C PHE A 169 15.13 5.72 7.04
N PHE A 170 15.91 4.97 6.25
CA PHE A 170 15.74 3.52 6.20
C PHE A 170 16.44 2.88 7.39
N SER A 171 15.70 2.17 8.24
CA SER A 171 16.30 1.37 9.32
C SER A 171 17.12 0.19 8.77
N LYS A 172 16.75 -0.33 7.60
CA LYS A 172 17.47 -1.39 6.89
C LYS A 172 17.80 -0.92 5.47
N PRO A 173 19.08 -0.73 5.12
CA PRO A 173 19.48 -0.20 3.80
C PRO A 173 19.17 -1.16 2.65
N ASP A 174 19.13 -2.47 2.89
CA ASP A 174 18.92 -3.50 1.85
C ASP A 174 17.44 -3.88 1.62
N CYS A 175 16.49 -3.14 2.19
CA CYS A 175 15.08 -3.40 1.99
C CYS A 175 14.66 -3.16 0.53
N LEU A 176 13.56 -3.79 0.11
CA LEU A 176 13.03 -3.65 -1.24
C LEU A 176 12.80 -2.17 -1.58
N THR A 177 12.13 -1.42 -0.70
CA THR A 177 11.88 0.02 -0.86
C THR A 177 13.14 0.81 -1.17
N SER A 178 14.18 0.63 -0.36
CA SER A 178 15.45 1.33 -0.51
C SER A 178 16.05 1.09 -1.90
N LYS A 179 16.06 -0.17 -2.36
CA LYS A 179 16.54 -0.53 -3.71
C LYS A 179 15.74 0.16 -4.82
N LEU A 180 14.43 0.35 -4.65
CA LEU A 180 13.58 1.04 -5.62
C LEU A 180 13.87 2.53 -5.71
N TYR A 181 14.27 3.15 -4.60
CA TYR A 181 14.74 4.53 -4.57
C TYR A 181 16.21 4.69 -5.00
N GLY A 182 16.91 3.61 -5.37
CA GLY A 182 18.34 3.65 -5.74
C GLY A 182 19.29 3.57 -4.53
N SER A 183 18.85 2.96 -3.44
CA SER A 183 19.59 2.76 -2.19
C SER A 183 20.13 4.02 -1.51
N PRO A 184 19.36 5.13 -1.39
CA PRO A 184 19.79 6.29 -0.65
C PRO A 184 19.72 6.04 0.88
N PRO A 185 20.48 6.78 1.69
CA PRO A 185 20.40 6.67 3.16
C PRO A 185 19.07 7.17 3.73
N HIS A 186 18.34 8.01 2.99
CA HIS A 186 17.03 8.54 3.35
C HIS A 186 16.23 8.93 2.10
N VAL A 187 14.92 9.12 2.28
CA VAL A 187 14.02 9.71 1.28
C VAL A 187 13.24 10.86 1.90
N ASP A 188 12.93 11.85 1.08
CA ASP A 188 12.13 13.00 1.47
C ASP A 188 10.75 12.86 0.82
N GLU A 189 9.72 12.62 1.63
CA GLU A 189 8.36 12.32 1.16
C GLU A 189 7.32 13.22 1.79
N ARG A 190 6.18 13.37 1.12
CA ARG A 190 5.07 14.21 1.62
C ARG A 190 4.12 13.39 2.48
N HIS A 191 3.87 13.90 3.68
CA HIS A 191 2.93 13.32 4.63
C HIS A 191 1.70 14.20 4.79
N ARG A 192 0.56 13.56 5.06
CA ARG A 192 -0.71 14.19 5.46
C ARG A 192 -1.53 13.21 6.29
N HIS A 193 -1.15 13.01 7.54
CA HIS A 193 -1.87 12.13 8.49
C HIS A 193 -1.69 12.61 9.94
N ARG A 194 -2.57 12.12 10.82
CA ARG A 194 -2.61 12.49 12.25
C ARG A 194 -2.27 11.33 13.19
N TYR A 195 -2.45 10.11 12.70
CA TYR A 195 -2.28 8.89 13.46
C TYR A 195 -0.99 8.20 13.06
N GLU A 196 -0.37 7.54 14.03
CA GLU A 196 0.89 6.84 13.92
C GLU A 196 0.76 5.46 14.56
N VAL A 197 1.62 4.53 14.15
CA VAL A 197 1.64 3.19 14.75
C VAL A 197 2.17 3.27 16.18
N CYS A 198 1.48 2.65 17.13
CA CYS A 198 1.83 2.65 18.54
C CYS A 198 3.13 1.85 18.79
N HIS A 199 4.12 2.48 19.43
CA HIS A 199 5.38 1.83 19.78
C HIS A 199 5.23 0.76 20.86
N GLN A 200 4.25 0.90 21.75
CA GLN A 200 4.08 0.03 22.91
C GLN A 200 3.44 -1.32 22.55
N SER A 201 2.52 -1.32 21.58
CA SER A 201 1.95 -2.53 20.97
C SER A 201 2.95 -3.31 20.12
N LEU A 202 4.15 -2.74 19.91
CA LEU A 202 5.24 -3.24 19.08
C LEU A 202 6.36 -3.93 19.89
N PHE A 203 6.17 -4.18 21.19
CA PHE A 203 7.03 -5.05 22.01
C PHE A 203 6.86 -6.53 21.61
N LEU A 204 7.32 -6.85 20.40
CA LEU A 204 7.89 -8.11 19.87
C LEU A 204 7.64 -8.14 18.35
N ASN A 205 8.68 -7.86 17.56
CA ASN A 205 8.84 -8.32 16.17
C ASN A 205 7.93 -7.75 15.05
N VAL A 206 6.99 -6.84 15.29
CA VAL A 206 6.05 -6.37 14.25
C VAL A 206 6.65 -5.34 13.26
N LEU A 207 7.74 -4.66 13.63
CA LEU A 207 8.35 -3.62 12.77
C LEU A 207 9.02 -4.20 11.50
N LEU A 208 9.06 -5.54 11.37
CA LEU A 208 9.65 -6.23 10.23
C LEU A 208 8.71 -6.29 9.00
N VAL A 209 7.42 -5.97 9.15
CA VAL A 209 6.40 -6.34 8.15
C VAL A 209 5.74 -5.15 7.45
N ILE A 210 5.98 -3.93 7.93
CA ILE A 210 5.25 -2.76 7.45
C ILE A 210 6.15 -2.02 6.46
N ILE A 211 5.69 -1.95 5.21
CA ILE A 211 6.37 -1.55 3.96
C ILE A 211 6.85 -2.77 3.16
N PHE A 212 5.92 -3.30 2.34
CA PHE A 212 6.01 -4.43 1.39
C PHE A 212 5.91 -5.85 1.96
N TYR A 213 4.68 -6.37 2.01
CA TYR A 213 4.46 -7.82 1.90
C TYR A 213 4.56 -8.22 0.42
N VAL A 214 5.79 -8.47 -0.02
CA VAL A 214 6.07 -9.22 -1.25
C VAL A 214 6.88 -10.41 -0.80
N HIS A 215 6.19 -11.43 -0.30
CA HIS A 215 6.82 -12.72 -0.07
C HIS A 215 6.95 -13.41 -1.44
N CYS A 216 8.08 -13.20 -2.09
CA CYS A 216 8.47 -13.94 -3.28
C CYS A 216 9.32 -15.12 -2.79
N ASN A 217 8.75 -16.33 -2.70
CA ASN A 217 9.52 -17.55 -2.60
C ASN A 217 8.77 -18.75 -3.19
N HIS A 218 9.45 -19.45 -4.09
CA HIS A 218 9.26 -20.87 -4.33
C HIS A 218 10.60 -21.56 -4.04
N MET A 219 10.54 -22.69 -3.32
CA MET A 219 11.63 -23.55 -2.82
C MET A 219 12.47 -22.85 -1.72
N LEU A 220 12.43 -23.25 -0.45
CA LEU A 220 12.58 -24.58 0.11
C LEU A 220 11.86 -24.66 1.47
N GLY A 221 11.27 -25.83 1.79
CA GLY A 221 10.71 -26.09 3.11
C GLY A 221 11.79 -26.28 4.18
N THR A 222 11.62 -25.59 5.32
CA THR A 222 11.85 -26.05 6.70
C THR A 222 11.67 -24.87 7.66
N ASP A 223 11.06 -25.14 8.81
CA ASP A 223 10.71 -24.21 9.87
C ASP A 223 11.92 -23.54 10.57
N TYR A 224 11.64 -22.40 11.21
CA TYR A 224 12.45 -21.62 12.16
C TYR A 224 13.46 -20.58 11.63
N LEU A 225 13.07 -19.31 11.85
CA LEU A 225 13.86 -18.18 12.37
C LEU A 225 15.40 -18.27 12.28
N PHE A 226 16.00 -17.69 11.23
CA PHE A 226 17.09 -16.68 11.27
C PHE A 226 17.68 -16.49 9.86
N LEU A 227 18.04 -15.23 9.56
CA LEU A 227 19.00 -14.74 8.54
C LEU A 227 19.45 -15.72 7.44
N LEU A 228 19.26 -15.34 6.17
CA LEU A 228 20.36 -15.15 5.20
C LEU A 228 19.84 -14.50 3.89
N PRO A 229 20.69 -13.71 3.22
CA PRO A 229 20.42 -13.01 1.96
C PRO A 229 20.37 -14.01 0.81
N ILE A 230 19.89 -13.63 -0.39
CA ILE A 230 20.44 -14.06 -1.71
C ILE A 230 19.56 -13.55 -2.87
N TYR A 231 20.27 -12.90 -3.80
CA TYR A 231 20.14 -12.74 -5.25
C TYR A 231 18.81 -12.87 -6.01
N TYR A 232 18.56 -11.79 -6.75
CA TYR A 232 17.75 -11.71 -7.97
C TYR A 232 18.32 -12.60 -9.09
N ARG A 233 17.65 -13.72 -9.40
CA ARG A 233 17.63 -14.27 -10.77
C ARG A 233 16.38 -15.13 -10.98
N SER A 234 15.55 -14.71 -11.93
CA SER A 234 14.63 -15.54 -12.72
C SER A 234 13.23 -15.89 -12.15
N ILE A 235 12.26 -14.96 -12.23
CA ILE A 235 10.80 -15.30 -12.29
C ILE A 235 10.09 -14.32 -13.26
N PRO A 236 9.67 -14.72 -14.47
CA PRO A 236 9.13 -13.79 -15.47
C PRO A 236 7.67 -13.35 -15.28
N LEU A 237 6.86 -14.06 -14.47
CA LEU A 237 5.40 -13.80 -14.36
C LEU A 237 4.98 -12.87 -13.20
N LEU A 238 5.79 -12.76 -12.12
CA LEU A 238 5.53 -11.84 -10.98
C LEU A 238 6.15 -10.44 -11.16
N PHE A 239 7.06 -10.29 -12.11
CA PHE A 239 7.79 -9.04 -12.37
C PHE A 239 6.92 -7.83 -12.79
N PRO A 240 5.83 -7.98 -13.56
CA PRO A 240 5.09 -6.82 -14.05
C PRO A 240 4.29 -6.13 -12.94
N CYS A 241 3.48 -6.87 -12.18
CA CYS A 241 2.65 -6.35 -11.09
C CYS A 241 3.46 -5.69 -9.99
N LEU A 242 4.58 -6.34 -9.60
CA LEU A 242 5.48 -5.80 -8.59
C LEU A 242 6.09 -4.49 -9.07
N LYS A 243 6.59 -4.41 -10.30
CA LYS A 243 7.13 -3.16 -10.86
C LYS A 243 6.06 -2.05 -10.97
N VAL A 244 4.78 -2.39 -11.24
CA VAL A 244 3.68 -1.41 -11.24
C VAL A 244 3.43 -0.85 -9.84
N LEU A 245 3.27 -1.70 -8.82
CA LEU A 245 3.09 -1.24 -7.43
C LEU A 245 4.29 -0.42 -6.92
N VAL A 246 5.48 -0.83 -7.35
CA VAL A 246 6.76 -0.18 -7.06
C VAL A 246 6.91 1.19 -7.72
N PHE A 247 6.48 1.35 -8.97
CA PHE A 247 6.55 2.64 -9.65
C PHE A 247 5.46 3.61 -9.16
N ILE A 248 4.31 3.13 -8.64
CA ILE A 248 3.34 4.02 -7.97
C ILE A 248 4.04 4.79 -6.86
N LEU A 249 4.89 4.11 -6.09
CA LEU A 249 5.69 4.73 -5.03
C LEU A 249 6.73 5.74 -5.56
N LEU A 250 7.21 5.60 -6.80
CA LEU A 250 8.15 6.55 -7.43
C LEU A 250 7.44 7.69 -8.19
N VAL A 251 6.18 7.51 -8.58
CA VAL A 251 5.43 8.47 -9.39
C VAL A 251 4.57 9.39 -8.52
N VAL A 252 3.92 8.87 -7.47
CA VAL A 252 3.20 9.73 -6.50
C VAL A 252 4.15 10.78 -5.92
N THR A 253 5.44 10.46 -5.83
CA THR A 253 6.48 11.25 -5.17
C THR A 253 7.12 12.27 -6.12
N LYS A 254 7.17 11.98 -7.42
CA LYS A 254 7.67 12.90 -8.46
C LYS A 254 6.65 13.91 -8.99
N VAL A 255 5.34 13.61 -8.94
CA VAL A 255 4.30 14.53 -9.42
C VAL A 255 4.06 15.70 -8.46
N GLU A 256 4.31 15.50 -7.15
CA GLU A 256 4.06 16.52 -6.13
C GLU A 256 5.22 17.52 -5.87
N THR A 257 6.37 17.35 -6.52
CA THR A 257 7.58 18.16 -6.28
C THR A 257 7.84 19.26 -7.31
N GLY A 258 6.94 19.48 -8.27
CA GLY A 258 6.94 20.72 -9.08
C GLY A 258 8.18 20.97 -9.96
N TRP A 259 8.94 19.93 -10.33
CA TRP A 259 10.02 20.08 -11.28
C TRP A 259 9.48 20.04 -12.72
N ARG A 260 9.64 21.16 -13.43
CA ARG A 260 9.33 21.32 -14.84
C ARG A 260 9.96 20.18 -15.64
N LEU A 261 9.14 19.47 -16.43
CA LEU A 261 9.62 18.75 -17.59
C LEU A 261 10.47 19.72 -18.41
N TRP A 262 11.74 19.37 -18.67
CA TRP A 262 12.47 19.52 -19.92
C TRP A 262 13.97 19.33 -19.65
N SER A 263 14.48 18.13 -19.93
CA SER A 263 15.73 17.87 -20.67
C SER A 263 16.12 16.41 -20.49
N TYR A 264 15.66 15.58 -21.42
CA TYR A 264 16.36 14.35 -21.76
C TYR A 264 17.72 14.74 -22.34
N LYS A 265 18.81 14.56 -21.59
CA LYS A 265 20.11 14.29 -22.22
C LYS A 265 20.29 12.79 -22.26
N ILE A 266 19.92 12.26 -23.41
CA ILE A 266 20.30 10.94 -23.91
C ILE A 266 21.82 10.83 -23.79
N ILE A 267 22.28 9.85 -23.02
CA ILE A 267 23.63 9.29 -23.13
C ILE A 267 23.66 8.54 -24.46
N PRO A 268 24.60 8.80 -25.39
CA PRO A 268 25.14 7.75 -26.23
C PRO A 268 26.42 7.19 -25.60
N SER A 269 26.56 5.89 -25.75
CA SER A 269 27.62 5.00 -25.30
C SER A 269 29.04 5.35 -25.78
N MET A 270 30.02 4.86 -24.99
CA MET A 270 31.49 4.94 -25.08
C MET A 270 32.13 6.21 -24.52
#